data_AF-A0A496AMD7-F1
#
_entry.id   AF-A0A496AMD7-F1
#
_cell.length_a   1.000
_cell.length_b   1.000
_cell.length_c   1.000
_cell.angle_alpha   90.00
_cell.angle_beta   90.00
_cell.angle_gamma   90.00
#
_symmetry.space_group_name_H-M   'P 1'
#
loop_
_entity.id
_entity.type
_entity.pdbx_description
1 polymer ?
#
loop_
_entity_poly.entity_id
_entity_poly.type
_entity_poly.pdbx_seq_one_letter_code
_entity_poly.pdbx_strand_id
1 'polypeptide(L)'
;MAKSMAEVLKEQGIVQGIEQGEIQAKQQAVLKLLNIKFGDVPNEVSNRITSIKDILSLDSLFEIAATAQTLDEIDLTFYDD
;
A
#
# COMPACT_ATOMS: atom_id res chain seq x y z
N MET A 1 -6.35 37.60 5.80
CA MET A 1 -7.16 37.35 4.58
C MET A 1 -7.45 35.85 4.54
N ALA A 2 -8.71 35.44 4.32
CA ALA A 2 -9.06 34.03 4.16
C ALA A 2 -8.68 33.56 2.75
N LYS A 3 -8.23 32.29 2.62
CA LYS A 3 -7.94 31.68 1.32
C LYS A 3 -9.18 31.63 0.44
N SER A 4 -9.01 31.77 -0.86
CA SER A 4 -10.09 31.58 -1.83
C SER A 4 -10.46 30.09 -1.94
N MET A 5 -11.71 29.80 -2.34
CA MET A 5 -12.15 28.42 -2.57
C MET A 5 -11.28 27.67 -3.60
N ALA A 6 -10.78 28.39 -4.62
CA ALA A 6 -9.89 27.83 -5.63
C ALA A 6 -8.54 27.38 -5.04
N GLU A 7 -7.96 28.14 -4.11
CA GLU A 7 -6.73 27.77 -3.42
C GLU A 7 -6.94 26.56 -2.51
N VAL A 8 -8.07 26.53 -1.79
CA VAL A 8 -8.41 25.40 -0.91
C VAL A 8 -8.56 24.10 -1.72
N LEU A 9 -9.27 24.13 -2.84
CA LEU A 9 -9.44 22.95 -3.71
C LEU A 9 -8.10 22.49 -4.30
N LYS A 10 -7.23 23.42 -4.70
CA LYS A 10 -5.89 23.10 -5.21
C LYS A 10 -5.04 22.42 -4.13
N GLU A 11 -5.03 22.94 -2.91
CA GLU A 11 -4.29 22.34 -1.80
C GLU A 11 -4.82 20.96 -1.45
N GLN A 12 -6.15 20.78 -1.39
CA GLN A 12 -6.76 19.48 -1.15
C GLN A 12 -6.38 18.45 -2.23
N GLY A 13 -6.40 18.84 -3.51
CA GLY A 13 -6.00 17.95 -4.59
C GLY A 13 -4.52 17.53 -4.51
N ILE A 14 -3.63 18.44 -4.10
CA ILE A 14 -2.21 18.11 -3.89
C ILE A 14 -2.06 17.12 -2.72
N VAL A 15 -2.73 17.37 -1.59
CA VAL A 15 -2.67 16.49 -0.41
C VAL A 15 -3.19 15.09 -0.75
N GLN A 16 -4.34 14.99 -1.41
CA GLN A 16 -4.91 13.72 -1.85
C GLN A 16 -3.98 12.98 -2.82
N GLY A 17 -3.35 13.69 -3.75
CA GLY A 17 -2.39 13.10 -4.69
C GLY A 17 -1.15 12.54 -4.00
N ILE A 18 -0.63 13.24 -2.98
CA ILE A 18 0.52 12.77 -2.18
C ILE A 18 0.13 11.51 -1.40
N GLU A 19 -1.00 11.52 -0.71
CA GLU A 19 -1.49 10.38 0.07
C GLU A 19 -1.73 9.16 -0.82
N GLN A 20 -2.40 9.32 -1.96
CA GLN A 20 -2.63 8.25 -2.90
C GLN A 20 -1.33 7.71 -3.50
N GLY A 21 -0.37 8.58 -3.81
CA GLY A 21 0.95 8.20 -4.32
C GLY A 21 1.75 7.39 -3.30
N GLU A 22 1.69 7.76 -2.02
CA GLU A 22 2.36 7.02 -0.95
C GLU A 22 1.79 5.61 -0.78
N ILE A 23 0.45 5.49 -0.76
CA ILE A 23 -0.23 4.19 -0.71
C ILE A 23 0.21 3.31 -1.89
N GLN A 24 0.13 3.82 -3.11
CA GLN A 24 0.51 3.07 -4.31
C GLN A 24 1.98 2.64 -4.29
N ALA A 25 2.88 3.53 -3.85
CA ALA A 25 4.31 3.21 -3.75
C ALA A 25 4.56 2.07 -2.76
N LYS A 26 3.89 2.07 -1.61
CA LYS A 26 4.03 1.02 -0.59
C LYS A 26 3.43 -0.30 -1.06
N GLN A 27 2.25 -0.28 -1.68
CA GLN A 27 1.67 -1.49 -2.32
C GLN A 27 2.65 -2.11 -3.32
N GLN A 28 3.25 -1.31 -4.21
CA GLN A 28 4.24 -1.80 -5.17
C GLN A 28 5.51 -2.31 -4.50
N ALA A 29 5.96 -1.67 -3.42
CA ALA A 29 7.14 -2.12 -2.67
C ALA A 29 6.92 -3.52 -2.08
N VAL A 30 5.76 -3.76 -1.46
CA VAL A 30 5.38 -5.08 -0.94
C VAL A 30 5.34 -6.12 -2.07
N LEU A 31 4.62 -5.84 -3.16
CA LEU A 31 4.52 -6.78 -4.29
C LEU A 31 5.88 -7.11 -4.90
N LYS A 32 6.73 -6.10 -5.06
CA LYS A 32 8.09 -6.29 -5.58
C LYS A 32 8.93 -7.14 -4.64
N LEU A 33 8.82 -6.95 -3.32
CA LEU A 33 9.51 -7.76 -2.33
C LEU A 33 9.05 -9.21 -2.38
N LEU A 34 7.74 -9.46 -2.40
CA LEU A 34 7.18 -10.80 -2.55
C LEU A 34 7.66 -11.46 -3.83
N ASN A 35 7.68 -10.72 -4.94
CA ASN A 35 8.14 -11.25 -6.22
C ASN A 35 9.63 -11.60 -6.22
N ILE A 36 10.47 -10.81 -5.54
CA ILE A 36 11.90 -11.08 -5.38
C ILE A 36 12.12 -12.34 -4.52
N LYS A 37 11.34 -12.52 -3.46
CA LYS A 37 11.54 -13.62 -2.50
C LYS A 37 10.94 -14.94 -2.95
N PHE A 38 9.75 -14.89 -3.54
CA PHE A 38 8.93 -16.08 -3.78
C PHE A 38 8.70 -16.35 -5.27
N GLY A 39 9.13 -15.45 -6.16
CA GLY A 39 8.85 -15.55 -7.60
C GLY A 39 7.44 -15.07 -7.91
N ASP A 40 6.71 -15.77 -8.79
CA ASP A 40 5.38 -15.33 -9.21
C ASP A 40 4.39 -15.23 -8.03
N VAL A 41 3.94 -14.00 -7.75
CA VAL A 41 2.93 -13.72 -6.73
C VAL A 41 1.55 -14.01 -7.30
N PRO A 42 0.74 -14.88 -6.66
CA PRO A 42 -0.60 -15.20 -7.15
C PRO A 42 -1.48 -13.94 -7.21
N ASN A 43 -2.29 -13.80 -8.28
CA ASN A 43 -3.16 -12.64 -8.49
C ASN A 43 -4.08 -12.32 -7.29
N GLU A 44 -4.52 -13.34 -6.55
CA GLU A 44 -5.31 -13.16 -5.34
C GLU A 44 -4.56 -12.35 -4.27
N VAL A 45 -3.30 -12.71 -4.01
CA VAL A 45 -2.40 -12.01 -3.08
C VAL A 45 -2.16 -10.59 -3.59
N SER A 46 -1.90 -10.43 -4.89
CA SER A 46 -1.66 -9.12 -5.50
C SER A 46 -2.85 -8.18 -5.32
N ASN A 47 -4.05 -8.67 -5.64
CA ASN A 47 -5.28 -7.91 -5.57
C ASN A 47 -5.60 -7.45 -4.14
N ARG A 48 -5.35 -8.31 -3.15
CA ARG A 48 -5.53 -7.98 -1.74
C ARG A 48 -4.60 -6.85 -1.32
N ILE A 49 -3.30 -6.97 -1.63
CA ILE A 49 -2.31 -5.92 -1.32
C ILE A 49 -2.70 -4.58 -1.97
N THR A 50 -3.12 -4.59 -3.24
CA THR A 50 -3.55 -3.37 -3.93
C THR A 50 -4.85 -2.77 -3.39
N SER A 51 -5.62 -3.53 -2.60
CA SER A 51 -6.85 -3.05 -1.97
C SER A 51 -6.59 -2.37 -0.63
N ILE A 52 -5.44 -2.62 0.01
CA ILE A 52 -5.07 -2.01 1.29
C ILE A 52 -4.76 -0.53 1.09
N LYS A 53 -5.49 0.34 1.80
CA LYS A 53 -5.30 1.80 1.74
C LYS A 53 -4.59 2.38 2.97
N ASP A 54 -4.44 1.58 4.01
CA ASP A 54 -3.75 1.99 5.22
C ASP A 54 -2.22 1.83 5.06
N ILE A 55 -1.51 2.93 5.25
CA ILE A 55 -0.04 2.99 5.10
C ILE A 55 0.66 2.12 6.15
N LEU A 56 0.17 2.12 7.40
CA LEU A 56 0.79 1.39 8.50
C LEU A 56 0.64 -0.12 8.32
N SER A 57 -0.50 -0.55 7.78
CA SER A 57 -0.77 -1.91 7.37
C SER A 57 0.19 -2.38 6.27
N LEU A 58 0.40 -1.55 5.24
CA LEU A 58 1.36 -1.85 4.17
C LEU A 58 2.80 -1.92 4.66
N ASP A 59 3.21 -1.04 5.59
CA ASP A 59 4.54 -1.11 6.20
C ASP A 59 4.72 -2.35 7.05
N SER A 60 3.74 -2.68 7.89
CA SER A 60 3.77 -3.91 8.69
C SER A 60 3.85 -5.15 7.80
N LEU A 61 3.08 -5.15 6.71
CA LEU A 61 3.09 -6.23 5.73
C LEU A 61 4.45 -6.33 5.03
N PHE A 62 5.10 -5.21 4.72
CA PHE A 62 6.45 -5.20 4.15
C PHE A 62 7.47 -5.84 5.10
N GLU A 63 7.43 -5.51 6.39
CA GLU A 63 8.32 -6.10 7.40
C GLU A 63 8.09 -7.61 7.57
N ILE A 64 6.83 -8.04 7.61
CA ILE A 64 6.46 -9.46 7.66
C ILE A 64 6.97 -10.16 6.40
N ALA A 65 6.68 -9.63 5.21
CA ALA A 65 7.15 -10.17 3.94
C ALA A 65 8.68 -10.26 3.87
N ALA A 66 9.41 -9.31 4.46
CA ALA A 66 10.88 -9.33 4.49
C ALA A 66 11.44 -10.49 5.30
N THR A 67 10.73 -10.94 6.33
CA THR A 67 11.18 -11.99 7.26
C THR A 67 10.57 -13.37 7.00
N ALA A 68 9.39 -13.43 6.36
CA ALA A 68 8.69 -14.67 6.04
C ALA A 68 9.51 -15.61 5.14
N GLN A 69 9.43 -16.92 5.38
CA GLN A 69 10.11 -17.92 4.54
C GLN A 69 9.23 -18.45 3.41
N THR A 70 7.92 -18.28 3.53
CA THR A 70 6.93 -18.72 2.55
C THR A 70 5.80 -17.70 2.42
N LEU A 71 5.01 -17.78 1.34
CA LEU A 71 3.84 -16.92 1.16
C LEU A 71 2.72 -17.23 2.17
N ASP A 72 2.60 -18.48 2.62
CA ASP A 72 1.55 -18.90 3.57
C ASP A 72 1.74 -18.31 4.97
N GLU A 73 2.95 -17.90 5.32
CA GLU A 73 3.24 -17.20 6.59
C GLU A 73 2.72 -15.76 6.60
N ILE A 74 2.33 -15.22 5.45
CA ILE A 74 1.85 -13.84 5.31
C ILE A 74 0.33 -13.83 5.43
N ASP A 75 -0.17 -13.54 6.63
CA ASP A 75 -1.59 -13.44 6.86
C ASP A 75 -2.16 -12.12 6.32
N LEU A 76 -2.85 -12.21 5.19
CA LEU A 76 -3.50 -11.07 4.54
C LEU A 76 -4.96 -10.87 5.00
N THR A 77 -5.53 -11.76 5.85
CA THR A 77 -6.94 -11.69 6.33
C THR A 77 -7.23 -10.57 7.31
N PHE A 78 -6.20 -9.95 7.86
CA PHE A 78 -6.36 -8.84 8.81
C PHE A 78 -6.48 -7.46 8.17
N TYR A 79 -6.46 -7.36 6.83
CA TYR A 79 -6.42 -6.09 6.10
C TYR A 79 -7.64 -5.83 5.22
N ASP A 80 -8.74 -6.55 5.44
CA ASP A 80 -9.99 -6.49 4.66
C ASP A 80 -11.02 -5.42 5.15
N ASP A 81 -10.63 -4.52 6.07
CA ASP A 81 -11.52 -3.44 6.60
C ASP A 81 -11.52 -2.14 5.77
#